data_AF-A0A7X5IB18-F1
#
_entry.id   AF-A0A7X5IB18-F1
#
_cell.length_a   1.000
_cell.length_b   1.000
_cell.length_c   1.000
_cell.angle_alpha   90.00
_cell.angle_beta   90.00
_cell.angle_gamma   90.00
#
_symmetry.space_group_name_H-M   'P 1'
#
loop_
_entity.id
_entity.type
_entity.pdbx_description
1 polymer ?
#
loop_
_entity_poly.entity_id
_entity_poly.type
_entity_poly.pdbx_seq_one_letter_code
_entity_poly.pdbx_strand_id
1 'polypeptide(L)'
;MSGYIITEDFIELKRLYEEGNIGKFENKISSYTADDLREFAAYFSLDISSKDEYYNVKIISEITYNLILKEKFTKNDRFIILALKHWGRCVYLSCEKGLWKDVIKYGNLIYEYTLDNDEKWDIQDYLSQAYFYQGNYERELFYRKRILDQNDYLSLYNYALALFHNQRYEEAKLYNQLCIEQNEFPPAFRNQAHISIVLENDYVKAYDFCDKALEVYYKKEKDFPLVYPIIYLLQQIFICGLCSTMNFIKG
;
A
#
# COMPACT_ATOMS: atom_id res chain seq x y z
N MET A 1 23.85 -0.41 -39.72
CA MET A 1 23.93 -1.37 -38.59
C MET A 1 25.07 -0.92 -37.70
N SER A 2 24.80 -0.05 -36.72
CA SER A 2 25.78 0.27 -35.68
C SER A 2 25.81 -0.90 -34.71
N GLY A 3 26.94 -1.62 -34.63
CA GLY A 3 27.14 -2.64 -33.62
C GLY A 3 27.15 -1.96 -32.25
N TYR A 4 26.24 -2.35 -31.37
CA TYR A 4 26.27 -1.92 -29.97
C TYR A 4 27.56 -2.44 -29.32
N ILE A 5 28.32 -1.56 -28.68
CA ILE A 5 29.52 -1.97 -27.93
C ILE A 5 29.02 -2.54 -26.60
N ILE A 6 29.04 -3.87 -26.48
CA ILE A 6 28.73 -4.53 -25.20
C ILE A 6 29.89 -4.26 -24.24
N THR A 7 29.62 -3.50 -23.19
CA THR A 7 30.61 -3.16 -22.16
C THR A 7 30.64 -4.24 -21.06
N GLU A 8 31.78 -4.39 -20.37
CA GLU A 8 31.88 -5.25 -19.18
C GLU A 8 30.84 -4.84 -18.11
N ASP A 9 30.52 -3.56 -18.05
CA ASP A 9 29.50 -3.02 -17.15
C ASP A 9 28.10 -3.55 -17.43
N PHE A 10 27.71 -3.73 -18.70
CA PHE A 10 26.40 -4.30 -19.05
C PHE A 10 26.31 -5.80 -18.73
N ILE A 11 27.42 -6.52 -18.90
CA ILE A 11 27.53 -7.93 -18.53
C ILE A 11 27.39 -8.07 -17.01
N GLU A 12 28.09 -7.24 -16.23
CA GLU A 12 27.96 -7.25 -14.78
C GLU A 12 26.53 -6.89 -14.33
N LEU A 13 25.91 -5.89 -14.94
CA LEU A 13 24.56 -5.47 -14.60
C LEU A 13 23.53 -6.58 -14.88
N LYS A 14 23.65 -7.28 -16.03
CA LYS A 14 22.85 -8.48 -16.33
C LYS A 14 23.09 -9.59 -15.30
N ARG A 15 24.34 -9.85 -14.92
CA ARG A 15 24.68 -10.86 -13.90
C ARG A 15 24.06 -10.53 -12.53
N LEU A 16 24.13 -9.26 -12.09
CA LEU A 16 23.51 -8.83 -10.83
C LEU A 16 21.99 -9.08 -10.82
N TYR A 17 21.33 -8.86 -11.96
CA TYR A 17 19.92 -9.17 -12.13
C TYR A 17 19.64 -10.69 -12.08
N GLU A 18 20.39 -11.49 -12.83
CA GLU A 18 20.21 -12.95 -12.92
C GLU A 18 20.51 -13.67 -11.59
N GLU A 19 21.43 -13.14 -10.79
CA GLU A 19 21.74 -13.62 -9.44
C GLU A 19 20.74 -13.11 -8.37
N GLY A 20 19.73 -12.32 -8.76
CA GLY A 20 18.75 -11.76 -7.83
C GLY A 20 19.30 -10.67 -6.91
N ASN A 21 20.47 -10.10 -7.21
CA ASN A 21 21.12 -9.06 -6.43
C ASN A 21 20.55 -7.67 -6.75
N ILE A 22 19.23 -7.53 -6.57
CA ILE A 22 18.46 -6.37 -7.04
C ILE A 22 18.93 -5.06 -6.43
N GLY A 23 19.30 -5.04 -5.15
CA GLY A 23 19.80 -3.80 -4.52
C GLY A 23 21.10 -3.27 -5.16
N LYS A 24 22.03 -4.17 -5.53
CA LYS A 24 23.25 -3.76 -6.26
C LYS A 24 22.93 -3.35 -7.70
N PHE A 25 22.02 -4.07 -8.35
CA PHE A 25 21.53 -3.73 -9.68
C PHE A 25 20.94 -2.31 -9.71
N GLU A 26 20.02 -1.99 -8.80
CA GLU A 26 19.38 -0.68 -8.69
C GLU A 26 20.38 0.44 -8.42
N ASN A 27 21.35 0.20 -7.53
CA ASN A 27 22.39 1.18 -7.26
C ASN A 27 23.24 1.44 -8.50
N LYS A 28 23.66 0.39 -9.22
CA LYS A 28 24.50 0.53 -10.42
C LYS A 28 23.74 1.24 -11.55
N ILE A 29 22.51 0.81 -11.87
CA ILE A 29 21.72 1.40 -12.96
C ILE A 29 21.34 2.86 -12.67
N SER A 30 21.23 3.27 -11.40
CA SER A 30 20.92 4.67 -11.05
C SER A 30 21.99 5.68 -11.48
N SER A 31 23.24 5.21 -11.59
CA SER A 31 24.42 6.01 -11.95
C SER A 31 24.61 6.21 -13.45
N TYR A 32 23.90 5.43 -14.28
CA TYR A 32 24.06 5.44 -15.73
C TYR A 32 23.55 6.75 -16.33
N THR A 33 24.08 7.20 -17.46
CA THR A 33 23.48 8.32 -18.22
C THR A 33 22.23 7.87 -18.97
N ALA A 34 21.49 8.81 -19.58
CA ALA A 34 20.34 8.45 -20.42
C ALA A 34 20.76 7.60 -21.64
N ASP A 35 21.95 7.86 -22.21
CA ASP A 35 22.47 7.09 -23.34
C ASP A 35 22.89 5.69 -22.91
N ASP A 36 23.58 5.55 -21.77
CA ASP A 36 23.91 4.23 -21.20
C ASP A 36 22.65 3.38 -20.97
N LEU A 37 21.57 3.99 -20.48
CA LEU A 37 20.28 3.30 -20.25
C LEU A 37 19.64 2.83 -21.56
N ARG A 38 19.71 3.62 -22.63
CA ARG A 38 19.19 3.23 -23.96
C ARG A 38 20.01 2.10 -24.57
N GLU A 39 21.33 2.19 -24.47
CA GLU A 39 22.23 1.13 -24.95
C GLU A 39 22.03 -0.16 -24.17
N PHE A 40 21.93 -0.08 -22.83
CA PHE A 40 21.63 -1.23 -21.99
C PHE A 40 20.26 -1.84 -22.29
N ALA A 41 19.22 -1.03 -22.48
CA ALA A 41 17.89 -1.52 -22.83
C ALA A 41 17.89 -2.30 -24.15
N ALA A 42 18.62 -1.82 -25.16
CA ALA A 42 18.80 -2.51 -26.43
C ALA A 42 19.53 -3.86 -26.24
N TYR A 43 20.61 -3.88 -25.46
CA TYR A 43 21.34 -5.11 -25.12
C TYR A 43 20.47 -6.13 -24.37
N PHE A 44 19.71 -5.69 -23.36
CA PHE A 44 18.92 -6.56 -22.50
C PHE A 44 17.70 -7.16 -23.22
N SER A 45 17.10 -6.43 -24.17
CA SER A 45 15.94 -6.89 -24.95
C SER A 45 16.16 -8.16 -25.78
N LEU A 46 17.41 -8.64 -25.86
CA LEU A 46 17.79 -9.82 -26.63
C LEU A 46 17.63 -11.14 -25.85
N ASP A 47 17.34 -11.13 -24.54
CA ASP A 47 17.34 -12.35 -23.73
C ASP A 47 16.38 -12.26 -22.52
N ILE A 48 15.30 -13.04 -22.51
CA ILE A 48 14.39 -13.15 -21.34
C ILE A 48 14.97 -14.22 -20.42
N SER A 49 15.59 -13.83 -19.29
CA SER A 49 16.40 -14.75 -18.49
C SER A 49 15.77 -15.23 -17.16
N SER A 50 14.81 -14.52 -16.55
CA SER A 50 14.19 -14.95 -15.28
C SER A 50 12.88 -15.74 -15.48
N LYS A 51 12.70 -16.81 -14.70
CA LYS A 51 11.42 -17.54 -14.58
C LYS A 51 10.39 -16.82 -13.71
N ASP A 52 10.83 -15.95 -12.80
CA ASP A 52 9.93 -15.13 -11.99
C ASP A 52 9.61 -13.84 -12.77
N GLU A 53 8.32 -13.68 -13.10
CA GLU A 53 7.78 -12.55 -13.86
C GLU A 53 8.11 -11.20 -13.22
N TYR A 54 8.11 -11.12 -11.88
CA TYR A 54 8.36 -9.88 -11.17
C TYR A 54 9.71 -9.28 -11.57
N TYR A 55 10.77 -10.10 -11.63
CA TYR A 55 12.08 -9.60 -12.00
C TYR A 55 12.09 -9.08 -13.45
N ASN A 56 11.42 -9.78 -14.37
CA ASN A 56 11.38 -9.35 -15.78
C ASN A 56 10.67 -7.99 -15.94
N VAL A 57 9.63 -7.74 -15.15
CA VAL A 57 8.92 -6.45 -15.16
C VAL A 57 9.69 -5.38 -14.39
N LYS A 58 10.36 -5.77 -13.30
CA LYS A 58 11.17 -4.90 -12.45
C LYS A 58 12.33 -4.26 -13.20
N ILE A 59 13.04 -5.03 -14.03
CA ILE A 59 14.17 -4.48 -14.81
C ILE A 59 13.72 -3.41 -15.81
N ILE A 60 12.62 -3.66 -16.52
CA ILE A 60 12.02 -2.67 -17.44
C ILE A 60 11.58 -1.43 -16.65
N SER A 61 10.97 -1.64 -15.49
CA SER A 61 10.52 -0.57 -14.60
C SER A 61 11.68 0.26 -14.05
N GLU A 62 12.82 -0.35 -13.72
CA GLU A 62 14.03 0.37 -13.29
C GLU A 62 14.68 1.18 -14.40
N ILE A 63 14.81 0.61 -15.60
CA ILE A 63 15.36 1.33 -16.76
C ILE A 63 14.49 2.57 -17.06
N THR A 64 13.18 2.36 -17.16
CA THR A 64 12.23 3.44 -17.48
C THR A 64 12.14 4.50 -16.37
N TYR A 65 12.15 4.09 -15.10
CA TYR A 65 12.24 5.00 -13.96
C TYR A 65 13.47 5.90 -14.06
N ASN A 66 14.66 5.31 -14.30
CA ASN A 66 15.89 6.07 -14.35
C ASN A 66 15.98 7.00 -15.57
N LEU A 67 15.42 6.61 -16.72
CA LEU A 67 15.31 7.48 -17.89
C LEU A 67 14.47 8.72 -17.58
N ILE A 68 13.34 8.56 -16.90
CA ILE A 68 12.45 9.69 -16.53
C ILE A 68 13.11 10.66 -15.54
N LEU A 69 13.98 10.16 -14.66
CA LEU A 69 14.75 11.04 -13.78
C LEU A 69 15.79 11.88 -14.52
N LYS A 70 16.21 11.45 -15.71
CA LYS A 70 17.31 12.05 -16.48
C LYS A 70 16.83 12.89 -17.66
N GLU A 71 15.60 12.65 -18.10
CA GLU A 71 15.03 13.30 -19.28
C GLU A 71 13.61 13.78 -19.02
N LYS A 72 13.17 14.75 -19.83
CA LYS A 72 11.83 15.31 -19.71
C LYS A 72 10.91 14.59 -20.68
N PHE A 73 9.89 13.95 -20.14
CA PHE A 73 8.79 13.36 -20.91
C PHE A 73 7.49 14.10 -20.63
N THR A 74 6.61 14.13 -21.62
CA THR A 74 5.23 14.59 -21.42
C THR A 74 4.32 13.40 -21.15
N LYS A 75 3.17 13.61 -20.51
CA LYS A 75 2.22 12.53 -20.22
C LYS A 75 1.71 11.79 -21.46
N ASN A 76 1.63 12.50 -22.59
CA ASN A 76 1.20 11.94 -23.88
C ASN A 76 2.32 11.25 -24.66
N ASP A 77 3.54 11.23 -24.13
CA ASP A 77 4.66 10.59 -24.80
C ASP A 77 4.40 9.07 -24.93
N ARG A 78 4.63 8.52 -26.12
CA ARG A 78 4.45 7.08 -26.38
C ARG A 78 5.32 6.22 -25.47
N PHE A 79 6.50 6.71 -25.09
CA PHE A 79 7.36 6.07 -24.12
C PHE A 79 6.66 5.93 -22.76
N ILE A 80 6.06 7.02 -22.25
CA ILE A 80 5.32 7.03 -20.99
C ILE A 80 4.13 6.08 -21.04
N ILE A 81 3.34 6.11 -22.11
CA ILE A 81 2.18 5.22 -22.29
C ILE A 81 2.59 3.74 -22.22
N LEU A 82 3.74 3.38 -22.79
CA LEU A 82 4.26 2.02 -22.71
C LEU A 82 4.82 1.70 -21.32
N ALA A 83 5.53 2.64 -20.69
CA ALA A 83 6.11 2.45 -19.38
C ALA A 83 5.06 2.26 -18.29
N LEU A 84 3.92 2.97 -18.36
CA LEU A 84 2.78 2.82 -17.43
C LEU A 84 2.33 1.36 -17.28
N LYS A 85 2.24 0.61 -18.39
CA LYS A 85 1.85 -0.81 -18.36
C LYS A 85 2.81 -1.67 -17.54
N HIS A 86 4.11 -1.41 -17.70
CA HIS A 86 5.14 -2.15 -16.97
C HIS A 86 5.17 -1.76 -15.49
N TRP A 87 5.06 -0.46 -15.18
CA TRP A 87 4.97 -0.02 -13.79
C TRP A 87 3.74 -0.57 -13.10
N GLY A 88 2.57 -0.56 -13.74
CA GLY A 88 1.34 -1.09 -13.17
C GLY A 88 1.47 -2.57 -12.82
N ARG A 89 2.03 -3.38 -13.74
CA ARG A 89 2.32 -4.79 -13.46
C ARG A 89 3.38 -4.96 -12.37
N CYS A 90 4.40 -4.11 -12.34
CA CYS A 90 5.41 -4.13 -11.29
C CYS A 90 4.81 -3.82 -9.92
N VAL A 91 3.95 -2.80 -9.83
CA VAL A 91 3.23 -2.41 -8.61
C VAL A 91 2.39 -3.58 -8.09
N TYR A 92 1.59 -4.19 -8.96
CA TYR A 92 0.76 -5.34 -8.60
C TYR A 92 1.59 -6.49 -8.02
N LEU A 93 2.63 -6.94 -8.74
CA LEU A 93 3.49 -8.04 -8.29
C LEU A 93 4.29 -7.67 -7.03
N SER A 94 4.67 -6.39 -6.89
CA SER A 94 5.33 -5.89 -5.68
C SER A 94 4.39 -5.95 -4.48
N CYS A 95 3.11 -5.64 -4.67
CA CYS A 95 2.09 -5.75 -3.63
C CYS A 95 1.90 -7.21 -3.17
N GLU A 96 1.76 -8.16 -4.11
CA GLU A 96 1.64 -9.60 -3.79
C GLU A 96 2.84 -10.13 -2.99
N LYS A 97 4.04 -9.58 -3.25
CA LYS A 97 5.28 -9.96 -2.56
C LYS A 97 5.58 -9.12 -1.32
N GLY A 98 4.77 -8.12 -0.97
CA GLY A 98 5.02 -7.21 0.15
C GLY A 98 6.23 -6.28 -0.03
N LEU A 99 6.62 -6.00 -1.28
CA LEU A 99 7.74 -5.12 -1.63
C LEU A 99 7.28 -3.66 -1.70
N TRP A 100 6.91 -3.10 -0.54
CA TRP A 100 6.25 -1.80 -0.44
C TRP A 100 7.06 -0.61 -0.97
N LYS A 101 8.40 -0.69 -0.92
CA LYS A 101 9.27 0.36 -1.50
C LYS A 101 9.10 0.49 -3.01
N ASP A 102 8.88 -0.63 -3.69
CA ASP A 102 8.65 -0.65 -5.14
C ASP A 102 7.26 -0.16 -5.50
N VAL A 103 6.25 -0.55 -4.72
CA VAL A 103 4.88 -0.01 -4.85
C VAL A 103 4.91 1.52 -4.77
N ILE A 104 5.62 2.08 -3.79
CA ILE A 104 5.78 3.53 -3.64
C ILE A 104 6.54 4.13 -4.82
N LYS A 105 7.67 3.53 -5.21
CA LYS A 105 8.54 4.05 -6.27
C LYS A 105 7.80 4.17 -7.59
N TYR A 106 7.20 3.08 -8.06
CA TYR A 106 6.53 3.04 -9.36
C TYR A 106 5.12 3.61 -9.30
N GLY A 107 4.41 3.43 -8.19
CA GLY A 107 3.08 3.99 -8.03
C GLY A 107 3.06 5.51 -8.05
N ASN A 108 4.11 6.17 -7.53
CA ASN A 108 4.23 7.62 -7.66
C ASN A 108 4.43 8.07 -9.11
N LEU A 109 5.17 7.31 -9.93
CA LEU A 109 5.28 7.59 -11.36
C LEU A 109 3.94 7.42 -12.07
N ILE A 110 3.22 6.32 -11.83
CA ILE A 110 1.90 6.12 -12.41
C ILE A 110 0.96 7.26 -12.01
N TYR A 111 0.91 7.60 -10.72
CA TYR A 111 0.08 8.69 -10.19
C TYR A 111 0.39 10.05 -10.84
N GLU A 112 1.68 10.32 -11.12
CA GLU A 112 2.12 11.53 -11.79
C GLU A 112 1.74 11.55 -13.27
N TYR A 113 1.99 10.45 -13.99
CA TYR A 113 1.94 10.42 -15.45
C TYR A 113 0.63 9.93 -16.05
N THR A 114 -0.19 9.19 -15.31
CA THR A 114 -1.47 8.70 -15.83
C THR A 114 -2.40 9.86 -16.19
N LEU A 115 -3.16 9.65 -17.28
CA LEU A 115 -4.27 10.49 -17.73
C LEU A 115 -5.62 9.82 -17.46
N ASP A 116 -5.60 8.57 -17.03
CA ASP A 116 -6.78 7.79 -16.69
C ASP A 116 -7.14 8.03 -15.23
N ASN A 117 -8.36 8.50 -14.99
CA ASN A 117 -8.82 8.78 -13.63
C ASN A 117 -9.07 7.51 -12.82
N ASP A 118 -9.44 6.41 -13.48
CA ASP A 118 -9.69 5.13 -12.82
C ASP A 118 -8.34 4.52 -12.39
N GLU A 119 -7.34 4.53 -13.28
CA GLU A 119 -5.97 4.12 -12.92
C GLU A 119 -5.40 5.01 -11.80
N LYS A 120 -5.72 6.31 -11.83
CA LYS A 120 -5.32 7.24 -10.77
C LYS A 120 -5.98 6.90 -9.44
N TRP A 121 -7.23 6.42 -9.45
CA TRP A 121 -7.91 5.99 -8.23
C TRP A 121 -7.28 4.71 -7.68
N ASP A 122 -7.10 3.69 -8.52
CA ASP A 122 -6.50 2.41 -8.16
C ASP A 122 -5.10 2.60 -7.57
N ILE A 123 -4.26 3.42 -8.20
CA ILE A 123 -2.89 3.60 -7.72
C ILE A 123 -2.83 4.34 -6.37
N GLN A 124 -3.79 5.21 -6.09
CA GLN A 124 -3.86 5.86 -4.77
C GLN A 124 -4.19 4.86 -3.66
N ASP A 125 -4.98 3.82 -3.94
CA ASP A 125 -5.22 2.74 -2.97
C ASP A 125 -3.92 1.96 -2.68
N TYR A 126 -3.22 1.49 -3.72
CA TYR A 126 -1.91 0.83 -3.58
C TYR A 126 -0.88 1.68 -2.84
N LEU A 127 -0.78 2.96 -3.18
CA LEU A 127 0.13 3.89 -2.51
C LEU A 127 -0.24 4.04 -1.04
N SER A 128 -1.51 4.21 -0.71
CA SER A 128 -1.95 4.34 0.68
C SER A 128 -1.58 3.12 1.51
N GLN A 129 -1.79 1.92 0.98
CA GLN A 129 -1.45 0.66 1.64
C GLN A 129 0.08 0.52 1.82
N ALA A 130 0.86 0.84 0.79
CA ALA A 130 2.31 0.76 0.88
C ALA A 130 2.88 1.77 1.90
N TYR A 131 2.34 2.99 1.97
CA TYR A 131 2.73 3.97 2.97
C TYR A 131 2.35 3.54 4.40
N PHE A 132 1.19 2.91 4.59
CA PHE A 132 0.84 2.27 5.87
C PHE A 132 1.90 1.23 6.29
N TYR A 133 2.25 0.30 5.41
CA TYR A 133 3.26 -0.73 5.73
C TYR A 133 4.69 -0.18 5.88
N GLN A 134 4.98 1.01 5.37
CA GLN A 134 6.23 1.73 5.65
C GLN A 134 6.16 2.63 6.89
N GLY A 135 5.03 2.66 7.60
CA GLY A 135 4.82 3.50 8.79
C GLY A 135 4.69 5.00 8.51
N ASN A 136 4.46 5.39 7.24
CA ASN A 136 4.25 6.79 6.87
C ASN A 136 2.74 7.09 6.82
N TYR A 137 2.15 7.24 8.01
CA TYR A 137 0.71 7.42 8.16
C TYR A 137 0.21 8.76 7.60
N GLU A 138 1.04 9.80 7.55
CA GLU A 138 0.64 11.07 6.92
C GLU A 138 0.38 10.90 5.43
N ARG A 139 1.24 10.14 4.74
CA ARG A 139 1.06 9.82 3.32
C ARG A 139 -0.08 8.85 3.09
N GLU A 140 -0.26 7.85 3.95
CA GLU A 140 -1.45 6.98 3.93
C GLU A 140 -2.73 7.84 3.95
N LEU A 141 -2.85 8.73 4.94
CA LEU A 141 -4.02 9.60 5.11
C LEU A 141 -4.23 10.54 3.92
N PHE A 142 -3.15 11.08 3.36
CA PHE A 142 -3.20 11.92 2.16
C PHE A 142 -3.90 11.22 0.98
N TYR A 143 -3.58 9.94 0.74
CA TYR A 143 -4.19 9.18 -0.35
C TYR A 143 -5.60 8.73 0.02
N ARG A 144 -5.82 8.19 1.23
CA ARG A 144 -7.15 7.77 1.71
C ARG A 144 -8.18 8.90 1.63
N LYS A 145 -7.79 10.14 1.93
CA LYS A 145 -8.67 11.31 1.80
C LYS A 145 -9.14 11.57 0.36
N ARG A 146 -8.28 11.33 -0.63
CA ARG A 146 -8.57 11.62 -2.05
C ARG A 146 -9.51 10.61 -2.67
N ILE A 147 -9.45 9.38 -2.18
CA ILE A 147 -10.25 8.25 -2.65
C ILE A 147 -11.47 8.00 -1.76
N LEU A 148 -11.78 8.94 -0.86
CA LEU A 148 -12.91 8.86 0.03
C LEU A 148 -14.22 8.98 -0.76
N ASP A 149 -14.88 7.85 -0.96
CA ASP A 149 -16.30 7.77 -1.26
C ASP A 149 -17.10 7.64 0.04
N GLN A 150 -18.07 8.53 0.24
CA GLN A 150 -18.94 8.53 1.43
C GLN A 150 -20.08 7.51 1.34
N ASN A 151 -20.34 6.94 0.16
CA ASN A 151 -21.38 5.93 -0.03
C ASN A 151 -20.84 4.49 0.00
N ASP A 152 -19.52 4.33 0.16
CA ASP A 152 -18.88 3.04 0.32
C ASP A 152 -18.34 2.86 1.74
N TYR A 153 -18.87 1.86 2.44
CA TYR A 153 -18.51 1.60 3.84
C TYR A 153 -17.04 1.20 4.00
N LEU A 154 -16.41 0.58 2.99
CA LEU A 154 -14.99 0.20 3.04
C LEU A 154 -14.09 1.43 2.92
N SER A 155 -14.41 2.34 2.00
CA SER A 155 -13.78 3.65 1.89
C SER A 155 -13.87 4.45 3.20
N LEU A 156 -15.07 4.52 3.82
CA LEU A 156 -15.26 5.17 5.13
C LEU A 156 -14.37 4.54 6.21
N TYR A 157 -14.34 3.21 6.30
CA TYR A 157 -13.51 2.49 7.26
C TYR A 157 -12.01 2.75 7.05
N ASN A 158 -11.53 2.64 5.81
CA ASN A 158 -10.12 2.82 5.49
C ASN A 158 -9.65 4.25 5.78
N TYR A 159 -10.51 5.25 5.52
CA TYR A 159 -10.21 6.63 5.89
C TYR A 159 -10.22 6.83 7.41
N ALA A 160 -11.18 6.24 8.12
CA ALA A 160 -11.23 6.28 9.59
C ALA A 160 -9.99 5.63 10.22
N LEU A 161 -9.51 4.53 9.66
CA LEU A 161 -8.31 3.84 10.11
C LEU A 161 -7.05 4.70 9.90
N ALA A 162 -6.91 5.33 8.73
CA ALA A 162 -5.81 6.25 8.47
C ALA A 162 -5.84 7.47 9.42
N LEU A 163 -7.03 8.01 9.72
CA LEU A 163 -7.20 9.06 10.74
C LEU A 163 -6.74 8.57 12.12
N PHE A 164 -7.10 7.34 12.49
CA PHE A 164 -6.69 6.72 13.76
C PHE A 164 -5.16 6.58 13.86
N HIS A 165 -4.47 6.10 12.82
CA HIS A 165 -3.00 6.02 12.80
C HIS A 165 -2.32 7.39 12.96
N ASN A 166 -3.00 8.46 12.50
CA ASN A 166 -2.56 9.84 12.67
C ASN A 166 -3.09 10.49 13.97
N GLN A 167 -3.61 9.70 14.91
CA GLN A 167 -4.11 10.16 16.21
C GLN A 167 -5.26 11.19 16.11
N ARG A 168 -5.95 11.25 14.96
CA ARG A 168 -7.12 12.11 14.74
C ARG A 168 -8.39 11.39 15.18
N TYR A 169 -8.44 11.03 16.47
CA TYR A 169 -9.42 10.09 17.01
C TYR A 169 -10.86 10.59 16.93
N GLU A 170 -11.13 11.88 17.11
CA GLU A 170 -12.50 12.42 17.01
C GLU A 170 -13.05 12.31 15.58
N GLU A 171 -12.22 12.55 14.57
CA GLU A 171 -12.63 12.37 13.18
C GLU A 171 -12.74 10.89 12.83
N ALA A 172 -11.79 10.05 13.29
CA ALA A 172 -11.87 8.61 13.12
C ALA A 172 -13.17 8.05 13.74
N LYS A 173 -13.60 8.57 14.88
CA LYS A 173 -14.87 8.22 15.54
C LYS A 173 -16.06 8.49 14.65
N LEU A 174 -16.11 9.66 14.01
CA LEU A 174 -17.18 10.03 13.09
C LEU A 174 -17.25 9.06 11.89
N TYR A 175 -16.14 8.82 11.21
CA TYR A 175 -16.13 7.98 10.01
C TYR A 175 -16.35 6.49 10.31
N ASN A 176 -15.88 5.98 11.45
CA ASN A 176 -16.24 4.62 11.88
C ASN A 176 -17.75 4.53 12.18
N GLN A 177 -18.36 5.57 12.76
CA GLN A 177 -19.80 5.59 13.01
C GLN A 177 -20.60 5.55 11.70
N LEU A 178 -20.22 6.35 10.70
CA LEU A 178 -20.84 6.32 9.36
C LEU A 178 -20.70 4.93 8.70
N CYS A 179 -19.53 4.29 8.82
CA CYS A 179 -19.31 2.93 8.31
C CYS A 179 -20.25 1.92 8.99
N ILE A 180 -20.43 2.02 10.31
CA ILE A 180 -21.33 1.17 11.09
C ILE A 180 -22.79 1.37 10.66
N GLU A 181 -23.22 2.61 10.46
CA GLU A 181 -24.57 2.94 10.01
C GLU A 181 -24.90 2.36 8.62
N GLN A 182 -23.89 2.25 7.74
CA GLN A 182 -24.09 1.73 6.39
C GLN A 182 -24.12 0.20 6.32
N ASN A 183 -23.25 -0.50 7.05
CA ASN A 183 -23.09 -1.96 6.87
C ASN A 183 -22.87 -2.76 8.17
N GLU A 184 -22.89 -2.12 9.33
CA GLU A 184 -22.54 -2.73 10.63
C GLU A 184 -21.17 -3.43 10.57
N PHE A 185 -20.15 -2.81 9.97
CA PHE A 185 -18.87 -3.48 9.72
C PHE A 185 -18.10 -3.80 11.02
N PRO A 186 -17.82 -5.08 11.37
CA PRO A 186 -17.21 -5.45 12.66
C PRO A 186 -15.87 -4.74 12.97
N PRO A 187 -14.94 -4.55 12.02
CA PRO A 187 -13.72 -3.78 12.26
C PRO A 187 -13.96 -2.31 12.66
N ALA A 188 -15.04 -1.68 12.22
CA ALA A 188 -15.36 -0.31 12.60
C ALA A 188 -15.82 -0.21 14.07
N PHE A 189 -16.61 -1.17 14.55
CA PHE A 189 -16.94 -1.31 15.98
C PHE A 189 -15.68 -1.49 16.84
N ARG A 190 -14.73 -2.31 16.39
CA ARG A 190 -13.45 -2.49 17.08
C ARG A 190 -12.66 -1.18 17.19
N ASN A 191 -12.62 -0.38 16.12
CA ASN A 191 -11.97 0.93 16.17
C ASN A 191 -12.69 1.87 17.16
N GLN A 192 -14.03 1.85 17.21
CA GLN A 192 -14.79 2.59 18.23
C GLN A 192 -14.41 2.19 19.65
N ALA A 193 -14.22 0.89 19.92
CA ALA A 193 -13.79 0.41 21.22
C ALA A 193 -12.45 1.02 21.66
N HIS A 194 -11.45 1.01 20.78
CA HIS A 194 -10.17 1.65 21.05
C HIS A 194 -10.30 3.16 21.28
N ILE A 195 -11.11 3.82 20.46
CA ILE A 195 -11.33 5.27 20.58
C ILE A 195 -11.99 5.62 21.91
N SER A 196 -12.97 4.84 22.39
CA SER A 196 -13.60 5.04 23.70
C SER A 196 -12.61 4.90 24.86
N ILE A 197 -11.63 3.99 24.76
CA ILE A 197 -10.56 3.91 25.76
C ILE A 197 -9.67 5.15 25.69
N VAL A 198 -9.21 5.53 24.49
CA VAL A 198 -8.21 6.60 24.32
C VAL A 198 -8.76 7.99 24.63
N LEU A 199 -9.96 8.31 24.14
CA LEU A 199 -10.56 9.64 24.31
C LEU A 199 -11.35 9.79 25.61
N GLU A 200 -12.03 8.73 26.03
CA GLU A 200 -13.06 8.83 27.08
C GLU A 200 -12.64 8.07 28.35
N ASN A 201 -11.59 7.25 28.30
CA ASN A 201 -11.23 6.30 29.35
C ASN A 201 -12.42 5.41 29.77
N ASP A 202 -13.32 5.13 28.82
CA ASP A 202 -14.57 4.41 29.03
C ASP A 202 -14.45 2.97 28.53
N TYR A 203 -14.05 2.09 29.45
CA TYR A 203 -13.86 0.67 29.15
C TYR A 203 -15.17 -0.10 29.06
N VAL A 204 -16.25 0.38 29.70
CA VAL A 204 -17.57 -0.26 29.60
C VAL A 204 -18.09 -0.09 28.19
N LYS A 205 -18.06 1.14 27.68
CA LYS A 205 -18.43 1.44 26.29
C LYS A 205 -17.54 0.74 25.28
N ALA A 206 -16.24 0.63 25.57
CA ALA A 206 -15.32 -0.13 24.73
C ALA A 206 -15.68 -1.63 24.68
N TYR A 207 -16.02 -2.21 25.82
CA TYR A 207 -16.50 -3.59 25.89
C TYR A 207 -17.78 -3.79 25.06
N ASP A 208 -18.76 -2.90 25.21
CA ASP A 208 -20.02 -2.96 24.47
C ASP A 208 -19.79 -2.94 22.94
N PHE A 209 -18.82 -2.14 22.47
CA PHE A 209 -18.45 -2.12 21.06
C PHE A 209 -17.79 -3.42 20.59
N CYS A 210 -16.89 -4.00 21.39
CA CYS A 210 -16.30 -5.29 21.08
C CYS A 210 -17.35 -6.41 21.04
N ASP A 211 -18.33 -6.39 21.95
CA ASP A 211 -19.44 -7.35 21.97
C ASP A 211 -20.32 -7.26 20.73
N LYS A 212 -20.73 -6.04 20.36
CA LYS A 212 -21.46 -5.80 19.10
C LYS A 212 -20.68 -6.26 17.86
N ALA A 213 -19.37 -6.03 17.82
CA ALA A 213 -18.53 -6.49 16.70
C ALA A 213 -18.60 -8.02 16.55
N LEU A 214 -18.52 -8.74 17.67
CA LEU A 214 -18.58 -10.20 17.70
C LEU A 214 -19.97 -10.72 17.31
N GLU A 215 -21.03 -10.09 17.82
CA GLU A 215 -22.42 -10.41 17.47
C GLU A 215 -22.65 -10.26 15.95
N VAL A 216 -22.27 -9.12 15.38
CA VAL A 216 -22.47 -8.86 13.94
C VAL A 216 -21.65 -9.82 13.09
N TYR A 217 -20.40 -10.11 13.47
CA TYR A 217 -19.58 -11.09 12.78
C TYR A 217 -20.27 -12.45 12.71
N TYR A 218 -20.74 -13.01 13.82
CA TYR A 218 -21.39 -14.33 13.82
C TYR A 218 -22.74 -14.31 13.09
N LYS A 219 -23.45 -13.19 13.08
CA LYS A 219 -24.69 -13.01 12.32
C LYS A 219 -24.44 -12.99 10.81
N LYS A 220 -23.31 -12.43 10.37
CA LYS A 220 -22.94 -12.19 8.96
C LYS A 220 -21.62 -12.86 8.58
N GLU A 221 -21.33 -14.05 9.10
CA GLU A 221 -20.01 -14.69 8.98
C GLU A 221 -19.54 -14.83 7.53
N LYS A 222 -20.48 -15.18 6.64
CA LYS A 222 -20.22 -15.35 5.20
C LYS A 222 -19.83 -14.05 4.49
N ASP A 223 -20.25 -12.91 5.02
CA ASP A 223 -19.95 -11.60 4.46
C ASP A 223 -18.56 -11.11 4.88
N PHE A 224 -17.99 -11.71 5.93
CA PHE A 224 -16.72 -11.31 6.54
C PHE A 224 -15.71 -12.48 6.67
N PRO A 225 -15.39 -13.20 5.59
CA PRO A 225 -14.57 -14.42 5.66
C PRO A 225 -13.12 -14.20 6.13
N LEU A 226 -12.65 -12.95 6.08
CA LEU A 226 -11.29 -12.56 6.48
C LEU A 226 -11.22 -11.99 7.90
N VAL A 227 -12.36 -11.84 8.59
CA VAL A 227 -12.40 -11.34 9.96
C VAL A 227 -12.19 -12.51 10.93
N TYR A 228 -11.19 -12.39 11.82
CA TYR A 228 -10.87 -13.41 12.82
C TYR A 228 -11.54 -13.08 14.17
N PRO A 229 -12.64 -13.76 14.55
CA PRO A 229 -13.42 -13.44 15.76
C PRO A 229 -12.60 -13.56 17.05
N ILE A 230 -11.58 -14.42 17.04
CA ILE A 230 -10.64 -14.59 18.15
C ILE A 230 -9.99 -13.27 18.56
N ILE A 231 -9.69 -12.36 17.62
CA ILE A 231 -9.08 -11.07 17.94
C ILE A 231 -10.02 -10.23 18.83
N TYR A 232 -11.32 -10.28 18.57
CA TYR A 232 -12.32 -9.51 19.32
C TYR A 232 -12.50 -10.10 20.73
N LEU A 233 -12.58 -11.42 20.84
CA LEU A 233 -12.66 -12.10 22.13
C LEU A 233 -11.43 -11.81 22.99
N LEU A 234 -10.23 -11.85 22.41
CA LEU A 234 -8.99 -11.48 23.11
C LEU A 234 -9.06 -10.04 23.62
N GLN A 235 -9.52 -9.09 22.80
CA GLN A 235 -9.68 -7.71 23.22
C GLN A 235 -10.68 -7.54 24.35
N GLN A 236 -11.83 -8.20 24.30
CA GLN A 236 -12.79 -8.21 25.41
C GLN A 236 -12.16 -8.71 26.70
N ILE A 237 -11.40 -9.81 26.66
CA ILE A 237 -10.71 -10.36 27.83
C ILE A 237 -9.73 -9.35 28.41
N PHE A 238 -8.93 -8.68 27.57
CA PHE A 238 -8.00 -7.64 28.02
C PHE A 238 -8.72 -6.44 28.64
N ILE A 239 -9.81 -5.97 28.01
CA ILE A 239 -10.62 -4.86 28.51
C ILE A 239 -11.24 -5.23 29.87
N CYS A 240 -11.83 -6.41 30.01
CA CYS A 240 -12.37 -6.92 31.28
C CYS A 240 -11.29 -6.98 32.38
N GLY A 241 -10.09 -7.43 32.03
CA GLY A 241 -8.93 -7.40 32.93
C GLY A 241 -8.63 -5.98 33.42
N LEU A 242 -8.54 -5.01 32.52
CA LEU A 242 -8.30 -3.60 32.86
C LEU A 242 -9.43 -3.02 33.73
N CYS A 243 -10.70 -3.26 33.39
CA CYS A 243 -11.86 -2.88 34.20
C CYS A 243 -11.77 -3.44 35.62
N SER A 244 -11.43 -4.72 35.75
CA SER A 244 -11.34 -5.39 37.05
C SER A 244 -10.23 -4.79 37.92
N THR A 245 -9.12 -4.37 37.32
CA THR A 245 -8.01 -3.70 38.04
C THR A 245 -8.30 -2.26 38.43
N MET A 246 -9.13 -1.52 37.67
CA MET A 246 -9.54 -0.16 38.08
C MET A 246 -10.40 -0.15 39.35
N ASN A 247 -11.12 -1.25 39.64
CA ASN A 247 -11.83 -1.41 40.91
C ASN A 247 -10.90 -1.70 42.11
N PHE A 248 -9.60 -1.98 41.90
CA PHE A 248 -8.62 -2.15 42.99
C PHE A 248 -7.86 -0.86 43.35
N ILE A 249 -8.01 0.23 42.60
CA ILE A 249 -7.35 1.52 42.88
C ILE A 249 -8.26 2.47 43.70
N LYS A 250 -9.52 2.07 43.95
CA LYS A 250 -10.45 2.78 44.84
C LYS A 250 -10.80 1.98 46.10
N GLY A 251 -9.80 1.35 46.70
CA GLY A 251 -9.87 0.72 48.03
C GLY A 251 -8.93 1.43 49.00
#